data_AF-A0A9X7JXY3-F1
#
_entry.id   AF-A0A9X7JXY3-F1
#
_cell.length_a   1.000
_cell.length_b   1.000
_cell.length_c   1.000
_cell.angle_alpha   90.00
_cell.angle_beta   90.00
_cell.angle_gamma   90.00
#
_symmetry.space_group_name_H-M   'P 1'
#
loop_
_entity.id
_entity.type
_entity.pdbx_description
1 polymer ?
#
loop_
_entity_poly.entity_id
_entity_poly.type
_entity_poly.pdbx_seq_one_letter_code
_entity_poly.pdbx_strand_id
1 'polypeptide(L)' 'MAHLSIDDVQELQKEIAELKEKILKLEQQIAHIQKNCQHSFFETPFMRKCVKCHYIEILYY' A
#
# COMPACT_ATOMS: atom_id res chain seq x y z
N MET A 1 -21.50 28.54 -9.15
CA MET A 1 -20.35 28.19 -8.28
C MET A 1 -20.91 27.23 -7.24
N ALA A 2 -20.45 25.98 -7.23
CA ALA A 2 -21.03 24.95 -6.36
C ALA A 2 -20.75 25.31 -4.89
N HIS A 3 -21.81 25.51 -4.11
CA HIS A 3 -21.72 25.57 -2.67
C HIS A 3 -21.40 24.16 -2.17
N LEU A 4 -20.12 23.91 -1.85
CA LEU A 4 -19.72 22.73 -1.10
C LEU A 4 -20.22 22.96 0.33
N SER A 5 -21.31 22.28 0.66
CA SER A 5 -21.95 22.34 1.97
C SER A 5 -21.09 21.60 3.00
N ILE A 6 -21.24 21.92 4.28
CA ILE A 6 -20.49 21.26 5.36
C ILE A 6 -20.75 19.74 5.36
N ASP A 7 -21.95 19.32 4.95
CA ASP A 7 -22.32 17.92 4.73
C ASP A 7 -21.42 17.23 3.69
N ASP A 8 -21.10 17.90 2.58
CA ASP A 8 -20.18 17.36 1.56
C ASP A 8 -18.76 17.16 2.14
N VAL A 9 -18.31 18.06 3.02
CA VAL A 9 -17.01 17.93 3.68
C VAL A 9 -17.01 16.77 4.67
N GLN A 10 -18.10 16.56 5.41
CA GLN A 10 -18.22 15.45 6.36
C GLN A 10 -18.29 14.09 5.66
N GLU A 11 -19.00 14.00 4.54
CA GLU A 11 -19.03 12.78 3.71
C GLU A 11 -17.65 12.45 3.15
N LEU A 12 -16.94 13.44 2.61
CA LEU A 12 -15.56 13.26 2.13
C LEU A 12 -14.61 12.84 3.25
N GLN A 13 -14.74 13.40 4.45
CA GLN A 13 -13.94 12.99 5.60
C GLN A 13 -14.20 11.54 6.02
N LYS A 14 -15.46 11.11 5.99
CA LYS A 14 -15.85 9.73 6.24
C LYS A 14 -15.28 8.79 5.18
N GLU A 15 -15.40 9.15 3.91
CA GLU A 15 -14.83 8.37 2.81
C GLU A 15 -13.31 8.25 2.93
N ILE A 16 -12.62 9.34 3.30
CA ILE A 16 -11.18 9.31 3.59
C ILE A 16 -10.85 8.32 4.71
N ALA A 17 -11.64 8.30 5.79
CA ALA A 17 -11.42 7.39 6.90
C ALA A 17 -11.60 5.91 6.47
N GLU A 18 -12.67 5.60 5.74
CA GLU A 18 -12.95 4.26 5.24
C GLU A 18 -11.87 3.78 4.24
N LEU A 19 -11.44 4.66 3.35
CA LEU A 19 -10.37 4.37 2.39
C LEU A 19 -9.04 4.12 3.10
N LYS A 20 -8.71 4.90 4.14
CA LYS A 20 -7.51 4.67 4.97
C LYS A 20 -7.55 3.32 5.68
N GLU A 21 -8.69 2.94 6.25
CA GLU A 21 -8.83 1.60 6.85
C GLU A 21 -8.65 0.49 5.83
N LYS A 22 -9.18 0.68 4.61
CA LYS A 22 -9.04 -0.28 3.52
C LYS A 22 -7.58 -0.41 3.09
N ILE A 23 -6.86 0.72 2.96
CA ILE A 23 -5.42 0.74 2.68
C ILE A 23 -4.67 -0.06 3.74
N LEU A 24 -4.89 0.22 5.03
CA LEU A 24 -4.22 -0.49 6.12
C LEU A 24 -4.47 -2.01 6.08
N LYS A 25 -5.71 -2.44 5.81
CA LYS A 25 -6.04 -3.87 5.67
C LYS A 25 -5.33 -4.51 4.48
N LEU A 26 -5.25 -3.82 3.34
CA LEU A 26 -4.56 -4.32 2.16
C LEU A 26 -3.05 -4.40 2.37
N GLU A 27 -2.46 -3.39 3.02
CA GLU A 27 -1.04 -3.39 3.41
C GLU A 27 -0.70 -4.56 4.34
N GLN A 28 -1.56 -4.85 5.33
CA GLN A 28 -1.40 -6.02 6.20
C GLN A 28 -1.46 -7.35 5.43
N GLN A 29 -2.37 -7.46 4.46
CA GLN A 29 -2.45 -8.66 3.59
C GLN A 29 -1.19 -8.81 2.73
N ILE A 30 -0.71 -7.71 2.14
CA ILE A 30 0.55 -7.71 1.37
C ILE A 30 1.71 -8.13 2.27
N ALA A 31 1.82 -7.56 3.48
CA ALA A 31 2.86 -7.91 4.43
C ALA A 31 2.81 -9.39 4.83
N HIS A 32 1.60 -9.94 5.03
CA HIS A 32 1.41 -11.36 5.30
C HIS A 32 1.87 -12.23 4.11
N ILE A 33 1.49 -11.87 2.89
CA ILE A 33 1.91 -12.58 1.67
C ILE A 33 3.43 -12.52 1.52
N GLN A 34 4.03 -11.35 1.69
CA GLN A 34 5.46 -11.16 1.58
C GLN A 34 6.20 -11.99 2.64
N LYS A 35 5.78 -11.94 3.91
CA LYS A 35 6.38 -12.73 5.00
C LYS A 35 6.36 -14.24 4.74
N ASN A 36 5.29 -14.75 4.12
CA ASN A 36 5.13 -16.17 3.84
C ASN A 36 5.58 -16.57 2.42
N CYS A 37 6.08 -15.63 1.63
CA CYS A 37 6.57 -15.90 0.29
C CYS A 37 7.91 -16.64 0.37
N GLN A 38 8.05 -17.73 -0.37
CA GLN A 38 9.36 -18.30 -0.67
C GLN A 38 10.04 -17.42 -1.73
N HIS A 39 10.73 -16.36 -1.30
CA HIS A 39 11.18 -15.30 -2.20
C HIS A 39 12.04 -15.84 -3.35
N SER A 40 11.74 -15.36 -4.56
CA SER A 40 12.57 -15.57 -5.75
C SER A 40 12.92 -14.19 -6.27
N PHE A 41 14.14 -13.77 -5.99
CA PHE A 41 14.60 -12.42 -6.25
C PHE A 41 15.15 -12.28 -7.67
N PHE A 42 14.75 -11.19 -8.32
CA PHE A 42 15.45 -10.63 -9.45
C PHE A 42 16.31 -9.47 -8.95
N GLU A 43 17.63 -9.59 -9.11
CA GLU A 43 18.59 -8.62 -8.62
C GLU A 43 18.95 -7.61 -9.71
N THR A 44 19.05 -6.36 -9.30
CA THR A 44 19.67 -5.26 -10.05
C THR A 44 20.81 -4.72 -9.19
N PRO A 45 21.72 -3.91 -9.74
CA PRO A 45 22.83 -3.35 -8.95
C PRO A 45 22.39 -2.56 -7.71
N PHE A 46 21.15 -2.03 -7.68
CA PHE A 46 20.65 -1.14 -6.63
C PHE A 46 19.56 -1.73 -5.74
N MET A 47 18.88 -2.77 -6.22
CA MET A 47 17.77 -3.39 -5.50
C MET A 47 17.59 -4.83 -5.93
N ARG A 48 16.99 -5.64 -5.07
CA ARG A 48 16.40 -6.92 -5.45
C ARG A 48 14.90 -6.88 -5.26
N LYS A 49 14.17 -7.45 -6.22
CA LYS A 49 12.72 -7.51 -6.20
C LYS A 49 12.25 -8.95 -6.34
N CYS A 50 11.38 -9.41 -5.45
CA CYS A 50 10.77 -10.71 -5.58
C CYS A 50 9.79 -10.70 -6.77
N VAL A 51 9.97 -11.63 -7.72
CA VAL A 51 9.09 -11.70 -8.90
C VAL A 51 7.68 -12.21 -8.59
N LYS A 52 7.47 -12.77 -7.39
CA LYS A 52 6.19 -13.35 -6.95
C LYS A 52 5.37 -12.39 -6.09
N CYS A 53 5.94 -11.90 -5.00
CA CYS A 53 5.24 -11.03 -4.03
C CYS A 53 5.61 -9.55 -4.18
N HIS A 54 6.46 -9.21 -5.15
CA HIS A 54 6.91 -7.84 -5.42
C HIS A 54 7.58 -7.14 -4.24
N TYR A 55 8.03 -7.89 -3.21
CA TYR A 55 8.86 -7.37 -2.13
C TYR A 55 10.16 -6.81 -2.69
N ILE A 56 10.54 -5.60 -2.27
CA ILE A 56 11.75 -4.89 -2.75
C ILE A 56 12.67 -4.66 -1.56
N GLU A 57 13.93 -5.02 -1.73
CA GLU A 57 15.02 -4.62 -0.84
C GLU A 57 15.99 -3.74 -1.61
N ILE A 58 16.23 -2.53 -1.10
CA ILE A 58 17.23 -1.60 -1.60
C ILE A 58 18.57 -1.99 -0.96
N LEU A 59 19.62 -2.09 -1.76
CA LEU A 59 20.93 -2.59 -1.33
C LEU A 59 21.88 -1.49 -0.83
N TYR A 60 21.44 -0.22 -0.81
CA TYR A 60 22.22 0.96 -0.41
C TYR A 60 21.68 1.57 0.89
N TYR A 61 22.60 1.90 1.81
CA TYR A 61 22.36 2.56 3.11
C TYR A 61 22.61 4.06 3.03
#